data_AF-A0A0T6B135-F1
#
_entry.id   AF-A0A0T6B135-F1
#
_cell.length_a   1.000
_cell.length_b   1.000
_cell.length_c   1.000
_cell.angle_alpha   90.00
_cell.angle_beta   90.00
_cell.angle_gamma   90.00
#
_symmetry.space_group_name_H-M   'P 1'
#
loop_
_entity.id
_entity.type
_entity.pdbx_description
1 polymer ?
#
loop_
_entity_poly.entity_id
_entity_poly.type
_entity_poly.pdbx_seq_one_letter_code
_entity_poly.pdbx_strand_id
1 'polypeptide(L)'
;ATEKPGSVQQAEDSAFTEFEESLLSMENLDRSSPELWPEKIPGMNEIMSIFTPPNSNKLPYSKELTQEDQNYLHQLASLSTSGLITKVKDLHDMAYQLGLEESKEMTRG
;
A
#
# COMPACT_ATOMS: atom_id res chain seq x y z
N ALA A 1 18.03 -38.16 51.25
CA ALA A 1 19.12 -38.13 50.25
C ALA A 1 18.86 -39.28 49.29
N THR A 2 18.79 -39.13 47.97
CA THR A 2 19.00 -38.00 47.07
C THR A 2 18.41 -38.45 45.72
N GLU A 3 17.89 -37.47 44.99
CA GLU A 3 17.32 -37.50 43.63
C GLU A 3 18.27 -38.20 42.61
N LYS A 4 17.84 -38.70 41.45
CA LYS A 4 17.41 -37.86 40.31
C LYS A 4 16.89 -38.72 39.13
N PRO A 5 15.74 -38.40 38.51
CA PRO A 5 15.35 -38.95 37.22
C PRO A 5 16.07 -38.20 36.09
N GLY A 6 16.62 -38.93 35.13
CA GLY A 6 17.23 -38.38 33.92
C GLY A 6 16.41 -38.70 32.68
N SER A 7 16.56 -37.83 31.68
CA SER A 7 16.45 -38.13 30.25
C SER A 7 15.07 -38.10 29.59
N VAL A 8 14.48 -36.90 29.45
CA VAL A 8 13.68 -36.48 28.28
C VAL A 8 13.78 -34.95 28.24
N GLN A 9 14.65 -34.38 27.41
CA GLN A 9 14.74 -32.92 27.16
C GLN A 9 15.76 -32.57 26.06
N GLN A 10 16.66 -33.49 25.70
CA GLN A 10 17.79 -33.18 24.82
C GLN A 10 17.50 -33.34 23.31
N ALA A 11 16.42 -34.01 22.91
CA ALA A 11 16.10 -34.23 21.49
C ALA A 11 15.23 -33.12 20.89
N GLU A 12 14.38 -32.50 21.71
CA GLU A 12 13.46 -31.43 21.31
C GLU A 12 14.17 -30.08 21.11
N ASP A 13 15.22 -29.80 21.90
CA ASP A 13 16.05 -28.59 21.77
C ASP A 13 16.86 -28.57 20.47
N SER A 14 17.35 -29.74 20.02
CA SER A 14 18.12 -29.87 18.77
C SER A 14 17.26 -29.72 17.51
N ALA A 15 16.02 -30.23 17.54
CA ALA A 15 15.09 -30.05 16.43
C ALA A 15 14.56 -28.61 16.33
N PHE A 16 14.45 -27.92 17.47
CA PHE A 16 14.06 -26.51 17.50
C PHE A 16 15.16 -25.60 16.95
N THR A 17 16.42 -25.89 17.26
CA THR A 17 17.57 -25.15 16.71
C THR A 17 17.73 -25.37 15.20
N GLU A 18 17.51 -26.58 14.69
CA GLU A 18 17.53 -26.84 13.23
C GLU A 18 16.40 -26.10 12.49
N PHE A 19 15.21 -26.00 13.10
CA PHE A 19 14.11 -25.21 12.54
C PHE A 19 14.40 -23.71 12.57
N GLU A 20 14.97 -23.20 13.67
CA GLU A 20 15.37 -21.80 13.76
C GLU A 20 16.46 -21.45 12.74
N GLU A 21 17.44 -22.34 12.52
CA GLU A 21 18.46 -22.16 11.48
C GLU A 21 17.86 -22.14 10.07
N SER A 22 16.83 -22.94 9.80
CA SER A 22 16.11 -22.90 8.52
C SER A 22 15.30 -21.62 8.30
N LEU A 23 14.96 -20.89 9.36
CA LEU A 23 14.25 -19.60 9.28
C LEU A 23 15.20 -18.40 9.14
N LEU A 24 16.50 -18.61 9.32
CA LEU A 24 17.50 -17.58 9.08
C LEU A 24 17.72 -17.41 7.57
N SER A 25 17.36 -16.25 7.05
CA SER A 25 17.71 -15.88 5.68
C SER A 25 19.20 -15.54 5.61
N MET A 26 19.95 -16.24 4.75
CA MET A 26 21.37 -15.93 4.46
C MET A 26 21.54 -14.83 3.40
N GLU A 27 20.50 -14.03 3.18
CA GLU A 27 20.47 -12.98 2.17
C GLU A 27 21.38 -11.80 2.58
N ASN A 28 22.52 -11.68 1.91
CA ASN A 28 23.32 -10.45 1.94
C ASN A 28 22.67 -9.42 1.03
N LEU A 29 21.81 -8.58 1.59
CA LEU A 29 21.39 -7.34 0.96
C LEU A 29 22.60 -6.39 0.95
N ASP A 30 23.45 -6.48 -0.08
CA ASP A 30 24.41 -5.41 -0.44
C ASP A 30 23.64 -4.19 -0.96
N ARG A 31 22.68 -3.71 -0.17
CA ARG A 31 21.99 -2.44 -0.31
C ARG A 31 22.89 -1.35 0.24
N SER A 32 24.06 -1.20 -0.34
CA SER A 32 24.53 0.15 -0.58
C SER A 32 23.38 0.83 -1.32
N SER A 33 22.82 1.92 -0.78
CA SER A 33 21.73 2.68 -1.42
C SER A 33 21.97 2.70 -2.93
N PRO A 34 20.97 2.39 -3.78
CA PRO A 34 21.18 2.30 -5.22
C PRO A 34 22.00 3.51 -5.66
N GLU A 35 23.12 3.25 -6.35
CA GLU A 35 23.93 4.31 -6.93
C GLU A 35 22.96 5.25 -7.63
N LEU A 36 22.91 6.50 -7.13
CA LEU A 36 22.04 7.54 -7.66
C LEU A 36 22.17 7.45 -9.18
N TRP A 37 21.08 7.15 -9.88
CA TRP A 37 21.08 6.89 -11.32
C TRP A 37 22.09 7.81 -12.01
N PRO A 38 23.06 7.27 -12.77
CA PRO A 38 24.19 8.05 -13.26
C PRO A 38 23.69 9.34 -13.87
N GLU A 39 24.08 10.45 -13.24
CA GLU A 39 23.56 11.76 -13.58
C GLU A 39 23.93 12.09 -15.03
N LYS A 40 22.92 12.52 -15.80
CA LYS A 40 22.98 13.06 -17.18
C LYS A 40 22.93 12.03 -18.31
N ILE A 41 21.78 11.35 -18.41
CA ILE A 41 21.27 10.94 -19.73
C ILE A 41 20.89 12.23 -20.49
N PRO A 42 21.43 12.48 -21.70
CA PRO A 42 21.00 13.61 -22.53
C PRO A 42 19.49 13.57 -22.75
N GLY A 43 18.76 14.64 -22.37
CA GLY A 43 17.30 14.70 -22.40
C GLY A 43 16.61 14.55 -21.03
N MET A 44 17.30 14.07 -19.99
CA MET A 44 16.71 13.91 -18.66
C MET A 44 16.54 15.24 -17.90
N ASN A 45 17.22 16.32 -18.31
CA ASN A 45 17.06 17.65 -17.72
C ASN A 45 15.70 18.28 -18.06
N GLU A 46 15.18 18.05 -19.27
CA GLU A 46 13.82 18.48 -19.65
C GLU A 46 12.79 17.72 -18.80
N ILE A 47 13.01 16.42 -18.59
CA ILE A 47 12.17 15.57 -17.75
C ILE A 47 12.25 16.00 -16.28
N MET A 48 13.44 16.27 -15.74
CA MET A 48 13.59 16.75 -14.36
C MET A 48 12.98 18.14 -14.15
N SER A 49 12.95 19.01 -15.16
CA SER A 49 12.24 20.31 -15.07
C SER A 49 10.72 20.16 -14.96
N ILE A 50 10.16 19.03 -15.44
CA ILE A 50 8.75 18.66 -15.22
C ILE A 50 8.55 18.20 -13.76
N PHE A 51 9.56 17.59 -13.15
CA PHE A 51 9.52 17.07 -11.77
C PHE A 51 10.00 18.07 -10.70
N THR A 52 10.72 19.13 -11.08
CA THR A 52 11.08 20.24 -10.20
C THR A 52 10.13 21.41 -10.45
N PRO A 53 9.10 21.62 -9.62
CA PRO A 53 8.16 22.69 -9.85
C PRO A 53 8.83 24.06 -9.60
N PRO A 54 8.87 24.98 -10.59
CA PRO A 54 9.17 26.37 -10.34
C PRO A 54 7.96 26.99 -9.61
N ASN A 55 8.00 26.98 -8.28
CA ASN A 55 7.26 27.90 -7.42
C ASN A 55 5.76 28.11 -7.77
N SER A 56 4.98 27.03 -7.92
CA SER A 56 3.51 27.07 -7.93
C SER A 56 2.85 25.72 -7.55
N ASN A 57 3.03 25.34 -6.29
CA ASN A 57 1.98 25.04 -5.30
C ASN A 57 0.77 24.10 -5.56
N LYS A 58 0.71 23.17 -6.51
CA LYS A 58 -0.34 22.11 -6.48
C LYS A 58 0.13 20.72 -6.91
N LEU A 59 0.09 19.76 -5.96
CA LEU A 59 0.25 18.32 -6.23
C LEU A 59 -0.85 17.86 -7.23
N PRO A 60 -0.62 16.83 -8.06
CA PRO A 60 -1.62 16.35 -9.04
C PRO A 60 -2.94 15.91 -8.40
N TYR A 61 -2.95 15.58 -7.11
CA TYR A 61 -4.14 15.23 -6.33
C TYR A 61 -4.76 16.40 -5.56
N SER A 62 -4.15 17.59 -5.60
CA SER A 62 -4.69 18.82 -5.01
C SER A 62 -5.70 19.49 -5.93
N LYS A 63 -6.67 18.69 -6.39
CA LYS A 63 -7.81 19.22 -7.14
C LYS A 63 -8.56 20.20 -6.24
N GLU A 64 -8.73 21.42 -6.72
CA GLU A 64 -9.59 22.39 -6.04
C GLU A 64 -11.04 21.89 -6.08
N LEU A 65 -11.77 22.12 -5.00
CA LEU A 65 -13.18 21.80 -4.91
C LEU A 65 -13.95 22.70 -5.87
N THR A 66 -14.55 22.13 -6.92
CA THR A 66 -15.30 22.93 -7.88
C THR A 66 -16.62 23.40 -7.26
N GLN A 67 -17.30 24.34 -7.92
CA GLN A 67 -18.61 24.80 -7.45
C GLN A 67 -19.63 23.65 -7.44
N GLU A 68 -19.53 22.72 -8.38
CA GLU A 68 -20.35 21.51 -8.46
C GLU A 68 -20.10 20.60 -7.27
N ASP A 69 -18.83 20.40 -6.89
CA ASP A 69 -18.47 19.59 -5.73
C ASP A 69 -19.02 20.20 -4.43
N GLN A 70 -18.95 21.54 -4.28
CA GLN A 70 -19.55 22.25 -3.15
C GLN A 70 -21.08 22.05 -3.09
N ASN A 71 -21.75 22.21 -4.23
CA ASN A 71 -23.20 22.00 -4.32
C ASN A 71 -23.58 20.55 -4.00
N TYR A 72 -22.78 19.59 -4.43
CA TYR A 72 -23.00 18.18 -4.13
C TYR A 72 -22.83 17.89 -2.63
N LEU A 73 -21.81 18.46 -1.99
CA LEU A 73 -21.60 18.34 -0.55
C LEU A 73 -22.78 18.91 0.24
N HIS A 74 -23.31 20.07 -0.16
CA HIS A 74 -24.51 20.64 0.45
C HIS A 74 -25.75 19.73 0.28
N GLN A 75 -25.92 19.12 -0.90
CA GLN A 75 -27.00 18.16 -1.12
C GLN A 75 -26.87 16.95 -0.20
N LEU A 76 -25.68 16.38 -0.05
CA LEU A 76 -25.42 15.26 0.85
C LEU A 76 -25.69 15.62 2.31
N ALA A 77 -25.26 16.82 2.75
CA ALA A 77 -25.49 17.31 4.10
C ALA A 77 -26.98 17.54 4.42
N SER A 78 -27.79 17.80 3.39
CA SER A 78 -29.24 18.02 3.52
C SER A 78 -30.06 16.72 3.62
N LEU A 79 -29.44 15.55 3.42
CA LEU A 79 -30.15 14.27 3.42
C LEU A 79 -30.68 13.91 4.81
N SER A 80 -31.86 13.30 4.83
CA SER A 80 -32.33 12.60 6.03
C SER A 80 -31.45 11.39 6.33
N THR A 81 -31.49 10.88 7.56
CA THR A 81 -30.74 9.67 7.94
C THR A 81 -31.03 8.48 7.03
N SER A 82 -32.30 8.28 6.63
CA SER A 82 -32.63 7.21 5.68
C SER A 82 -32.07 7.46 4.28
N GLY A 83 -32.11 8.71 3.81
CA GLY A 83 -31.53 9.10 2.52
C GLY A 83 -30.02 8.91 2.49
N LEU A 84 -29.33 9.22 3.60
CA LEU A 84 -27.90 8.98 3.74
C LEU A 84 -27.57 7.48 3.70
N ILE A 85 -28.32 6.65 4.43
CA ILE A 85 -28.14 5.19 4.41
C ILE A 85 -28.32 4.63 3.00
N THR A 86 -29.35 5.07 2.27
CA THR A 86 -29.55 4.68 0.87
C THR A 86 -28.37 5.08 0.00
N LYS A 87 -27.85 6.32 0.13
CA LYS A 87 -26.68 6.76 -0.64
C LYS A 87 -25.42 5.96 -0.32
N VAL A 88 -25.20 5.59 0.94
CA VAL A 88 -24.08 4.72 1.32
C VAL A 88 -24.22 3.34 0.66
N LYS A 89 -25.43 2.78 0.63
CA LYS A 89 -25.69 1.51 -0.05
C LYS A 89 -25.43 1.62 -1.56
N ASP A 90 -25.94 2.67 -2.21
CA ASP A 90 -25.73 2.88 -3.65
C ASP A 90 -24.23 2.97 -3.99
N LEU A 91 -23.45 3.67 -3.15
CA LEU A 91 -22.00 3.79 -3.34
C LEU A 91 -21.28 2.45 -3.13
N HIS A 92 -21.69 1.68 -2.13
CA HIS A 92 -21.18 0.32 -1.90
C HIS A 92 -21.42 -0.58 -3.11
N ASP A 93 -22.65 -0.57 -3.64
CA ASP A 93 -23.03 -1.38 -4.80
C ASP A 93 -22.22 -0.95 -6.04
N MET A 94 -22.00 0.35 -6.24
CA MET A 94 -21.15 0.88 -7.31
C MET A 94 -19.69 0.43 -7.16
N ALA A 95 -19.11 0.55 -5.97
CA ALA A 95 -17.73 0.13 -5.71
C ALA A 95 -17.53 -1.37 -5.95
N TYR A 96 -18.52 -2.19 -5.56
CA TYR A 96 -18.51 -3.62 -5.84
C TYR A 96 -18.52 -3.91 -7.35
N GLN A 97 -19.40 -3.26 -8.12
CA GLN A 97 -19.43 -3.45 -9.58
C GLN A 97 -18.13 -3.01 -10.26
N LEU A 98 -17.56 -1.88 -9.83
CA LEU A 98 -16.26 -1.42 -10.34
C LEU A 98 -15.15 -2.44 -10.05
N GLY A 99 -15.09 -2.98 -8.83
CA GLY A 99 -14.09 -3.99 -8.49
C GLY A 99 -14.22 -5.29 -9.31
N LEU A 100 -15.45 -5.70 -9.64
CA LEU A 100 -15.68 -6.83 -10.55
C LEU A 100 -15.18 -6.52 -11.96
N GLU A 101 -15.43 -5.31 -12.46
CA GLU A 101 -15.03 -4.90 -13.80
C GLU A 101 -13.50 -4.76 -13.92
N GLU A 102 -12.87 -4.13 -12.93
CA GLU A 102 -11.41 -4.02 -12.84
C GLU A 102 -10.75 -5.41 -12.80
N SER A 103 -11.30 -6.35 -12.03
CA SER A 103 -10.76 -7.72 -11.95
C SER A 103 -10.80 -8.45 -13.30
N LYS A 104 -11.87 -8.23 -14.09
CA LYS A 104 -11.96 -8.77 -15.45
C LYS A 104 -10.94 -8.11 -16.36
N GLU A 105 -10.82 -6.79 -16.31
CA GLU A 105 -9.90 -6.02 -17.15
C GLU A 105 -8.43 -6.42 -16.91
N MET A 106 -8.06 -6.64 -15.65
CA MET A 106 -6.71 -7.10 -15.29
C MET A 106 -6.37 -8.49 -15.86
N THR A 107 -7.38 -9.31 -16.16
CA THR A 107 -7.21 -10.65 -16.75
C THR A 107 -7.32 -10.61 -18.28
N ARG A 108 -7.69 -9.46 -18.86
CA ARG A 108 -7.96 -9.33 -20.30
C ARG A 108 -6.68 -9.31 -21.15
N GLY A 109 -5.56 -8.80 -20.61
CA GLY A 109 -4.32 -8.59 -21.36
C GLY A 109 -4.36 -7.39 -22.29
#